data_AF-A0A949RNV0-F1
#
_entry.id   AF-A0A949RNV0-F1
#
_cell.length_a   1.000
_cell.length_b   1.000
_cell.length_c   1.000
_cell.angle_alpha   90.00
_cell.angle_beta   90.00
_cell.angle_gamma   90.00
#
_symmetry.space_group_name_H-M   'P 1'
#
loop_
_entity.id
_entity.type
_entity.pdbx_description
1 polymer ?
#
loop_
_entity_poly.entity_id
_entity_poly.type
_entity_poly.pdbx_seq_one_letter_code
_entity_poly.pdbx_strand_id
1 'polypeptide(L)'
;MHLNSPRKTKAEAARENGAKSRGPVTVEGKRIASMNAWKHGLTARSIRLQPGESADQCLRLHRAAYDRFLPSNPEEAARVDEFCVSLWLLRRVVRMETAALEENLPPEETPDPRLAWARAFESWTEWGDSFRKLLKYESHNVNCLLRVIAAHHRAPSSKS
;
A
#
# COMPACT_ATOMS: atom_id res chain seq x y z
N MET A 1 -20.90 -23.66 -37.31
CA MET A 1 -21.15 -22.20 -37.19
C MET A 1 -20.97 -21.82 -35.74
N HIS A 2 -19.87 -21.15 -35.37
CA HIS A 2 -19.63 -20.72 -33.98
C HIS A 2 -20.39 -19.43 -33.71
N LEU A 3 -21.41 -19.50 -32.85
CA LEU A 3 -22.17 -18.34 -32.38
C LEU A 3 -21.27 -17.52 -31.44
N ASN A 4 -20.79 -16.38 -31.93
CA ASN A 4 -20.12 -15.39 -31.10
C ASN A 4 -21.13 -14.84 -30.08
N SER A 5 -21.01 -15.25 -28.82
CA SER A 5 -21.75 -14.61 -27.73
C SER A 5 -21.37 -13.12 -27.66
N PRO A 6 -22.35 -12.20 -27.55
CA PRO A 6 -22.05 -10.78 -27.49
C PRO A 6 -21.20 -10.49 -26.24
N ARG A 7 -20.06 -9.83 -26.47
CA ARG A 7 -19.16 -9.36 -25.42
C ARG A 7 -19.93 -8.33 -24.59
N LYS A 8 -20.15 -8.59 -23.29
CA LYS A 8 -20.83 -7.64 -22.38
C LYS A 8 -20.21 -6.25 -22.53
N THR A 9 -21.06 -5.25 -22.67
CA THR A 9 -20.58 -3.86 -22.71
C THR A 9 -20.03 -3.46 -21.34
N LYS A 10 -19.10 -2.51 -21.29
CA LYS A 10 -18.56 -1.98 -20.02
C LYS A 10 -19.67 -1.47 -19.09
N ALA A 11 -20.76 -0.97 -19.66
CA ALA A 11 -21.92 -0.47 -18.92
C ALA A 11 -22.73 -1.59 -18.25
N GLU A 12 -22.94 -2.72 -18.93
CA GLU A 12 -23.63 -3.88 -18.36
C GLU A 12 -22.80 -4.53 -17.25
N ALA A 13 -21.49 -4.69 -17.47
CA ALA A 13 -20.58 -5.18 -16.44
C ALA A 13 -20.54 -4.25 -15.22
N ALA A 14 -20.57 -2.92 -15.43
CA ALA A 14 -20.62 -1.95 -14.34
C ALA A 14 -21.95 -2.02 -13.55
N ARG A 15 -23.10 -2.20 -14.21
CA ARG A 15 -24.40 -2.41 -13.53
C ARG A 15 -24.41 -3.69 -12.71
N GLU A 16 -23.89 -4.78 -13.26
CA GLU A 16 -23.85 -6.09 -12.59
C GLU A 16 -22.90 -6.07 -11.38
N ASN A 17 -21.74 -5.43 -11.50
CA ASN A 17 -20.80 -5.24 -10.39
C ASN A 17 -21.32 -4.25 -9.34
N GLY A 18 -22.03 -3.20 -9.75
CA GLY A 18 -22.70 -2.25 -8.86
C GLY A 18 -23.86 -2.88 -8.08
N ALA A 19 -24.56 -3.86 -8.67
CA ALA A 19 -25.61 -4.61 -7.98
C ALA A 19 -25.03 -5.61 -6.96
N LYS A 20 -23.83 -6.16 -7.21
CA LYS A 20 -23.13 -7.10 -6.32
C LYS A 20 -22.34 -6.39 -5.21
N SER A 21 -21.79 -5.21 -5.49
CA SER A 21 -21.08 -4.40 -4.51
C SER A 21 -22.02 -3.36 -3.91
N ARG A 22 -22.51 -3.63 -2.70
CA ARG A 22 -23.03 -2.57 -1.84
C ARG A 22 -21.83 -1.72 -1.45
N GLY A 23 -21.54 -0.71 -2.27
CA GLY A 23 -20.45 0.23 -2.02
C GLY A 23 -20.46 0.70 -0.56
N PRO A 24 -19.32 1.10 0.01
CA PRO A 24 -19.18 1.21 1.45
C PRO A 24 -20.22 2.15 2.06
N VAL A 25 -20.97 1.60 3.01
CA VAL A 25 -22.13 2.27 3.62
C VAL A 25 -21.72 3.05 4.89
N THR A 26 -20.63 2.64 5.52
CA THR A 26 -20.08 3.25 6.74
C THR A 26 -19.21 4.46 6.42
N VAL A 27 -19.11 5.40 7.36
CA VAL A 27 -18.20 6.56 7.24
C VAL A 27 -16.77 6.10 7.00
N GLU A 28 -16.33 5.07 7.72
CA GLU A 28 -15.01 4.45 7.55
C GLU A 28 -14.85 3.84 6.15
N GLY A 29 -15.84 3.08 5.69
CA GLY A 29 -15.81 2.50 4.36
C GLY A 29 -15.78 3.56 3.25
N LYS A 30 -16.49 4.67 3.42
CA LYS A 30 -16.49 5.79 2.46
C LYS A 30 -15.13 6.49 2.42
N ARG A 31 -14.48 6.63 3.58
CA ARG A 31 -13.09 7.10 3.70
C ARG A 31 -12.13 6.16 2.98
N ILE A 32 -12.29 4.85 3.16
CA ILE A 32 -11.48 3.84 2.47
C ILE A 32 -11.72 3.88 0.96
N ALA A 33 -12.96 4.08 0.52
CA ALA A 33 -13.27 4.27 -0.89
C ALA A 33 -12.65 5.56 -1.46
N SER A 34 -12.70 6.68 -0.73
CA SER A 34 -12.09 7.94 -1.17
C SER A 34 -10.56 7.85 -1.22
N MET A 35 -9.97 6.94 -0.45
CA MET A 35 -8.53 6.71 -0.49
C MET A 35 -8.04 6.07 -1.81
N ASN A 36 -8.93 5.51 -2.64
CA ASN A 36 -8.51 4.68 -3.79
C ASN A 36 -8.09 5.46 -5.06
N ALA A 37 -7.94 6.78 -5.03
CA ALA A 37 -7.76 7.59 -6.24
C ALA A 37 -6.32 8.14 -6.46
N TRP A 38 -5.41 7.39 -7.13
CA TRP A 38 -4.55 7.83 -8.28
C TRP A 38 -3.56 6.76 -8.81
N LYS A 39 -3.13 6.90 -10.07
CA LYS A 39 -2.64 5.85 -11.02
C LYS A 39 -1.35 5.04 -10.66
N HIS A 40 -0.61 5.33 -9.59
CA HIS A 40 0.72 4.72 -9.33
C HIS A 40 1.02 4.53 -7.82
N GLY A 41 0.44 5.37 -6.95
CA GLY A 41 0.37 5.14 -5.50
C GLY A 41 1.61 5.50 -4.67
N LEU A 42 2.78 5.80 -5.24
CA LEU A 42 4.04 5.91 -4.47
C LEU A 42 4.25 7.25 -3.71
N THR A 43 3.40 8.25 -3.95
CA THR A 43 3.32 9.53 -3.20
C THR A 43 1.87 9.90 -2.85
N ALA A 44 0.97 8.93 -2.95
CA ALA A 44 -0.45 9.23 -2.83
C ALA A 44 -0.76 9.65 -1.39
N ARG A 45 -1.61 10.66 -1.22
CA ARG A 45 -2.20 11.02 0.09
C ARG A 45 -3.28 10.01 0.53
N SER A 46 -3.30 8.85 -0.12
CA SER A 46 -4.43 7.95 -0.16
C SER A 46 -4.02 6.57 -0.70
N ILE A 47 -4.53 5.50 -0.09
CA ILE A 47 -4.20 4.13 -0.48
C ILE A 47 -5.11 3.68 -1.64
N ARG A 48 -4.53 3.53 -2.84
CA ARG A 48 -5.13 2.72 -3.91
C ARG A 48 -4.62 1.29 -3.80
N LEU A 49 -5.52 0.33 -3.66
CA LEU A 49 -5.18 -1.08 -3.72
C LEU A 49 -4.69 -1.49 -5.12
N GLN A 50 -3.56 -2.18 -5.17
CA GLN A 50 -2.96 -2.79 -6.36
C GLN A 50 -3.41 -4.26 -6.49
N PRO A 51 -3.22 -4.90 -7.66
CA PRO A 51 -3.47 -6.34 -7.81
C PRO A 51 -2.74 -7.15 -6.73
N GLY A 52 -3.43 -8.13 -6.14
CA GLY A 52 -2.91 -8.94 -5.03
C GLY A 52 -2.96 -8.27 -3.65
N GLU A 53 -3.38 -7.02 -3.54
CA GLU A 53 -3.54 -6.34 -2.25
C GLU A 53 -4.93 -6.55 -1.65
N SER A 54 -4.97 -6.79 -0.33
CA SER A 54 -6.22 -7.05 0.41
C SER A 54 -6.77 -5.76 1.04
N ALA A 55 -8.02 -5.43 0.70
CA ALA A 55 -8.76 -4.35 1.36
C ALA A 55 -8.89 -4.59 2.87
N ASP A 56 -9.10 -5.83 3.28
CA ASP A 56 -9.22 -6.19 4.69
C ASP A 56 -7.90 -5.98 5.45
N GLN A 57 -6.76 -6.28 4.84
CA GLN A 57 -5.46 -5.97 5.44
C GLN A 57 -5.24 -4.46 5.60
N CYS A 58 -5.66 -3.68 4.60
CA CYS A 58 -5.59 -2.21 4.67
C CYS A 58 -6.49 -1.67 5.80
N LEU A 59 -7.71 -2.17 5.92
CA LEU A 59 -8.64 -1.79 6.99
C LEU A 59 -8.11 -2.21 8.36
N ARG A 60 -7.55 -3.41 8.50
CA ARG A 60 -6.94 -3.86 9.76
C ARG A 60 -5.77 -2.98 10.19
N LEU A 61 -4.92 -2.56 9.26
CA LEU A 61 -3.84 -1.62 9.54
C LEU A 61 -4.38 -0.27 10.01
N HIS A 62 -5.39 0.26 9.32
CA HIS A 62 -6.00 1.53 9.68
C HIS A 62 -6.64 1.48 11.07
N ARG A 63 -7.43 0.44 11.35
CA ARG A 63 -8.06 0.25 12.66
C ARG A 63 -7.02 0.10 13.77
N ALA A 64 -5.99 -0.72 13.56
CA ALA A 64 -4.91 -0.89 14.53
C ALA A 64 -4.17 0.44 14.83
N ALA A 65 -4.00 1.30 13.81
CA ALA A 65 -3.41 2.62 14.02
C ALA A 65 -4.34 3.55 14.81
N TYR A 66 -5.64 3.57 14.53
CA TYR A 66 -6.60 4.36 15.29
C TYR A 66 -6.75 3.89 16.74
N ASP A 67 -6.77 2.58 16.96
CA ASP A 67 -6.81 1.99 18.31
C ASP A 67 -5.52 2.27 19.10
N ARG A 68 -4.37 2.36 18.41
CA ARG A 68 -3.06 2.67 19.00
C ARG A 68 -2.91 4.14 19.37
N PHE A 69 -3.26 5.04 18.45
CA PHE A 69 -2.98 6.47 18.58
C PHE A 69 -4.13 7.26 19.21
N LEU A 70 -5.34 6.70 19.23
CA LEU A 70 -6.55 7.30 19.84
C LEU A 70 -6.71 8.79 19.51
N PRO A 71 -6.76 9.18 18.22
CA PRO A 71 -6.86 10.58 17.83
C PRO A 71 -8.13 11.21 18.41
N SER A 72 -7.98 12.35 19.05
CA SER A 72 -9.04 13.05 19.78
C SER A 72 -9.67 14.20 18.99
N ASN A 73 -8.97 14.68 17.96
CA ASN A 73 -9.39 15.79 17.10
C ASN A 73 -9.10 15.51 15.61
N PRO A 74 -9.69 16.30 14.69
CA PRO A 74 -9.47 16.12 13.26
C PRO A 74 -8.00 16.23 12.82
N GLU A 75 -7.21 17.10 13.46
CA GLU A 75 -5.79 17.24 13.12
C GLU A 75 -4.98 15.99 13.49
N GLU A 76 -5.25 15.39 14.64
CA GLU A 76 -4.68 14.10 15.05
C GLU A 76 -5.14 12.97 14.14
N ALA A 77 -6.42 12.92 13.80
CA ALA A 77 -6.96 11.91 12.88
C ALA A 77 -6.25 11.98 11.51
N ALA A 78 -6.08 13.19 10.96
CA ALA A 78 -5.37 13.38 9.70
C ALA A 78 -3.91 12.90 9.76
N ARG A 79 -3.22 13.08 10.89
CA ARG A 79 -1.85 12.56 11.08
C ARG A 79 -1.83 11.04 11.15
N VAL A 80 -2.80 10.42 11.84
CA VAL A 80 -2.93 8.96 11.89
C VAL A 80 -3.23 8.39 10.50
N ASP A 81 -3.97 9.12 9.66
CA ASP A 81 -4.21 8.73 8.27
C ASP A 81 -2.94 8.77 7.43
N GLU A 82 -2.17 9.85 7.55
CA GLU A 82 -0.88 9.98 6.87
C GLU A 82 0.08 8.87 7.29
N PHE A 83 0.07 8.50 8.58
CA PHE A 83 0.79 7.32 9.09
C PHE A 83 0.33 6.04 8.39
N CYS A 84 -0.99 5.80 8.29
CA CYS A 84 -1.53 4.59 7.66
C CYS A 84 -1.13 4.49 6.20
N VAL A 85 -1.25 5.59 5.45
CA VAL A 85 -0.84 5.68 4.05
C VAL A 85 0.65 5.40 3.91
N SER A 86 1.49 6.09 4.68
CA SER A 86 2.94 5.92 4.63
C SER A 86 3.37 4.49 4.95
N LEU A 87 2.77 3.88 5.98
CA LEU A 87 3.08 2.51 6.37
C LEU A 87 2.66 1.50 5.28
N TRP A 88 1.50 1.70 4.66
CA TRP A 88 1.04 0.86 3.56
C TRP A 88 1.96 0.94 2.34
N LEU A 89 2.37 2.15 1.96
CA LEU A 89 3.29 2.37 0.85
C LEU A 89 4.68 1.80 1.13
N LEU A 90 5.17 1.92 2.36
CA LEU A 90 6.42 1.27 2.76
C LEU A 90 6.34 -0.25 2.62
N ARG A 91 5.26 -0.87 3.11
CA ARG A 91 5.01 -2.32 2.93
C ARG A 91 4.85 -2.73 1.47
N ARG A 92 4.36 -1.83 0.61
CA ARG A 92 4.31 -2.07 -0.83
C ARG A 92 5.71 -2.04 -1.45
N VAL A 93 6.54 -1.05 -1.10
CA VAL A 93 7.93 -0.98 -1.55
C VAL A 93 8.64 -2.29 -1.21
N VAL A 94 8.62 -2.72 0.04
CA VAL A 94 9.24 -3.99 0.47
C VAL A 94 8.74 -5.19 -0.33
N ARG A 95 7.44 -5.29 -0.62
CA ARG A 95 6.88 -6.37 -1.45
C ARG A 95 7.34 -6.30 -2.90
N MET A 96 7.43 -5.10 -3.47
CA MET A 96 7.94 -4.90 -4.83
C MET A 96 9.43 -5.24 -4.92
N GLU A 97 10.22 -4.86 -3.91
CA GLU A 97 11.64 -5.22 -3.82
C GLU A 97 11.81 -6.73 -3.71
N THR A 98 11.04 -7.38 -2.84
CA THR A 98 11.05 -8.84 -2.67
C THR A 98 10.72 -9.54 -3.99
N ALA A 99 9.62 -9.15 -4.65
CA ALA A 99 9.21 -9.75 -5.92
C ALA A 99 10.24 -9.52 -7.04
N ALA A 100 10.84 -8.32 -7.10
CA ALA A 100 11.88 -8.03 -8.08
C ALA A 100 13.14 -8.87 -7.83
N LEU A 101 13.54 -9.06 -6.58
CA LEU A 101 14.67 -9.92 -6.24
C LEU A 101 14.38 -11.40 -6.53
N GLU A 102 13.15 -11.86 -6.26
CA GLU A 102 12.68 -13.21 -6.59
C GLU A 102 12.69 -13.48 -8.11
N GLU A 103 12.31 -12.50 -8.93
CA GLU A 103 12.36 -12.62 -10.39
C GLU A 103 13.79 -12.65 -10.93
N ASN A 104 14.73 -11.99 -10.25
CA ASN A 104 16.16 -11.94 -10.63
C ASN A 104 17.03 -12.97 -9.92
N LEU A 105 16.42 -13.88 -9.14
CA LEU A 105 17.15 -14.96 -8.49
C LEU A 105 17.72 -15.90 -9.58
N PRO A 106 19.04 -16.16 -9.58
CA PRO A 106 19.63 -17.08 -10.53
C PRO A 106 19.04 -18.49 -10.34
N PRO A 107 19.01 -19.32 -11.40
CA PRO A 107 18.52 -20.69 -11.29
C PRO A 107 19.20 -21.46 -10.15
N GLU A 108 18.50 -22.48 -9.64
CA GLU A 108 18.73 -23.26 -8.41
C GLU A 108 20.14 -23.90 -8.30
N GLU A 109 20.95 -23.82 -9.34
CA GLU A 109 22.36 -24.26 -9.41
C GLU A 109 23.35 -23.36 -8.64
N THR A 110 22.89 -22.32 -7.94
CA THR A 110 23.76 -21.48 -7.11
C THR A 110 24.10 -22.16 -5.77
N PRO A 111 25.37 -22.53 -5.50
CA PRO A 111 25.71 -23.34 -4.32
C PRO A 111 25.51 -22.61 -2.98
N ASP A 112 25.51 -21.26 -3.00
CA ASP A 112 25.29 -20.43 -1.82
C ASP A 112 24.05 -19.53 -2.04
N PRO A 113 22.96 -19.75 -1.28
CA PRO A 113 21.78 -18.90 -1.34
C PRO A 113 22.09 -17.42 -1.11
N ARG A 114 23.06 -17.06 -0.27
CA ARG A 114 23.42 -15.66 -0.01
C ARG A 114 24.05 -15.00 -1.24
N LEU A 115 24.86 -15.75 -1.99
CA LEU A 115 25.46 -15.30 -3.23
C LEU A 115 24.41 -15.15 -4.33
N ALA A 116 23.40 -16.02 -4.35
CA ALA A 116 22.26 -15.89 -5.26
C ALA A 116 21.50 -14.57 -5.03
N TRP A 117 21.20 -14.24 -3.76
CA TRP A 117 20.58 -12.97 -3.38
C TRP A 117 21.44 -11.75 -3.72
N ALA A 118 22.76 -11.81 -3.51
CA ALA A 118 23.67 -10.71 -3.85
C ALA A 118 23.68 -10.42 -5.37
N ARG A 119 23.67 -11.47 -6.21
CA ARG A 119 23.61 -11.33 -7.68
C ARG A 119 22.27 -10.80 -8.16
N ALA A 120 21.17 -11.27 -7.57
CA ALA A 120 19.83 -10.76 -7.85
C ALA A 120 19.73 -9.26 -7.50
N PHE A 121 20.35 -8.86 -6.38
CA PHE A 121 20.44 -7.46 -5.97
C PHE A 121 21.27 -6.62 -6.96
N GLU A 122 22.46 -7.09 -7.38
CA GLU A 122 23.28 -6.39 -8.38
C GLU A 122 22.52 -6.18 -9.69
N SER A 123 21.90 -7.23 -10.23
CA SER A 123 21.07 -7.14 -11.44
C SER A 123 19.87 -6.19 -11.27
N TRP A 124 19.24 -6.20 -10.09
CA TRP A 124 18.17 -5.28 -9.77
C TRP A 124 18.64 -3.81 -9.67
N THR A 125 19.88 -3.54 -9.26
CA THR A 125 20.42 -2.16 -9.26
C THR A 125 20.70 -1.61 -10.66
N GLU A 126 20.82 -2.47 -11.68
CA GLU A 126 20.94 -2.06 -13.08
C GLU A 126 19.64 -1.45 -13.63
N TRP A 127 18.50 -1.63 -12.93
CA TRP A 127 17.22 -0.94 -13.19
C TRP A 127 17.18 0.56 -12.77
N GLY A 128 18.33 1.18 -12.55
CA GLY A 128 18.55 2.63 -12.60
C GLY A 128 17.50 3.52 -11.92
N ASP A 129 16.88 4.43 -12.68
CA ASP A 129 15.98 5.47 -12.17
C ASP A 129 14.74 4.94 -11.42
N SER A 130 14.34 3.69 -11.65
CA SER A 130 13.22 3.05 -10.95
C SER A 130 13.56 2.75 -9.49
N PHE A 131 14.78 2.28 -9.23
CA PHE A 131 15.30 2.02 -7.89
C PHE A 131 15.52 3.32 -7.10
N ARG A 132 16.11 4.34 -7.74
CA ARG A 132 16.26 5.67 -7.10
C ARG A 132 14.92 6.30 -6.73
N LYS A 133 13.88 6.11 -7.56
CA LYS A 133 12.52 6.55 -7.23
C LYS A 133 12.01 5.80 -5.99
N LEU A 134 12.15 4.48 -5.92
CA LEU A 134 11.74 3.67 -4.76
C LEU A 134 12.42 4.14 -3.45
N LEU A 135 13.75 4.30 -3.43
CA LEU A 135 14.50 4.74 -2.25
C LEU A 135 14.09 6.15 -1.76
N LYS A 136 13.82 7.07 -2.71
CA LYS A 136 13.33 8.41 -2.37
C LYS A 136 11.95 8.36 -1.71
N TYR A 137 11.10 7.43 -2.12
CA TYR A 137 9.78 7.23 -1.52
C TYR A 137 9.85 6.53 -0.17
N GLU A 138 10.74 5.56 -0.01
CA GLU A 138 11.02 4.95 1.29
C GLU A 138 11.41 6.01 2.33
N SER A 139 12.37 6.87 1.98
CA SER A 139 12.82 7.98 2.83
C SER A 139 11.67 8.94 3.17
N HIS A 140 10.80 9.27 2.23
CA HIS A 140 9.63 10.10 2.48
C HIS A 140 8.66 9.42 3.48
N ASN A 141 8.31 8.16 3.22
CA ASN A 141 7.35 7.41 4.02
C ASN A 141 7.88 7.19 5.44
N VAL A 142 9.15 6.80 5.60
CA VAL A 142 9.80 6.65 6.92
C VAL A 142 9.77 7.96 7.70
N ASN A 143 10.09 9.08 7.05
CA ASN A 143 10.04 10.39 7.71
C ASN A 143 8.62 10.77 8.18
N CYS A 144 7.58 10.44 7.41
CA CYS A 144 6.20 10.65 7.85
C CYS A 144 5.85 9.76 9.05
N LEU A 145 6.28 8.48 9.05
CA LEU A 145 6.09 7.58 10.20
C LEU A 145 6.76 8.11 11.47
N LEU A 146 8.03 8.54 11.36
CA LEU A 146 8.80 9.08 12.48
C LEU A 146 8.15 10.34 13.08
N ARG A 147 7.59 11.22 12.24
CA ARG A 147 6.89 12.43 12.72
C ARG A 147 5.66 12.10 13.56
N VAL A 148 4.84 11.15 13.14
CA VAL A 148 3.62 10.77 13.87
C VAL A 148 3.96 10.07 15.18
N ILE A 149 4.94 9.16 15.15
CA ILE A 149 5.43 8.47 16.35
C ILE A 149 6.02 9.49 17.35
N ALA A 150 6.87 10.39 16.88
CA ALA A 150 7.48 11.42 17.73
C ALA A 150 6.44 12.39 18.32
N ALA A 151 5.43 12.79 17.56
CA ALA A 151 4.34 13.63 18.06
C ALA A 151 3.53 12.91 19.14
N HIS A 152 3.26 11.61 18.97
CA HIS A 152 2.55 10.80 19.95
C HIS A 152 3.33 10.64 21.26
N HIS A 153 4.65 10.41 21.21
CA HIS A 153 5.48 10.27 22.42
C HIS A 153 5.71 11.59 23.18
N ARG A 154 5.54 12.75 22.52
CA ARG A 154 5.66 14.07 23.16
C ARG A 154 4.37 14.56 23.80
N ALA A 155 3.24 13.93 23.51
CA ALA A 155 2.00 14.22 24.22
C ALA A 155 2.16 13.68 25.66
N PRO A 156 2.08 14.52 26.71
CA PRO A 156 2.04 14.00 28.07
C PRO A 156 0.87 13.03 28.16
N SER A 157 1.11 11.87 28.77
CA SER A 157 0.12 10.84 29.07
C SER A 157 -1.04 11.46 29.84
N SER A 158 -2.00 12.04 29.14
CA SER A 158 -3.20 12.58 29.75
C SER A 158 -4.24 11.47 29.75
N LYS A 159 -4.73 11.19 30.96
CA LYS A 159 -5.74 10.18 31.37
C LYS A 159 -5.09 8.82 31.70
N SER A 160 -5.12 8.31 32.93
CA SER A 160 -5.93 8.59 34.13
C SER A 160 -5.09 8.37 35.39
#